data_AF-A0A382YQP2-F1
#
_entry.id   AF-A0A382YQP2-F1
#
_cell.length_a   1.000
_cell.length_b   1.000
_cell.length_c   1.000
_cell.angle_alpha   90.00
_cell.angle_beta   90.00
_cell.angle_gamma   90.00
#
_symmetry.space_group_name_H-M   'P 1'
#
loop_
_entity.id
_entity.type
_entity.pdbx_description
1 polymer ?
#
loop_
_entity_poly.entity_id
_entity_poly.type
_entity_poly.pdbx_seq_one_letter_code
_entity_poly.pdbx_strand_id
1 'polypeptide(L)'
;MTALSSPNLGQVRGRGLMIGVELIAQDGELLGVAETNAIKASLKEQGVLVGQMSHVLQAPESILFLSPPLVLTEAEAQRIVDAFAVALAA
;
A
#
# COMPACT_ATOMS: atom_id res chain seq x y z
N MET A 1 4.28 -17.02 -5.30
CA MET A 1 3.55 -15.79 -4.93
C MET A 1 2.15 -16.17 -4.47
N THR A 2 1.81 -15.85 -3.24
CA THR A 2 0.46 -16.02 -2.68
C THR A 2 -0.27 -14.68 -2.75
N ALA A 3 -1.56 -14.68 -3.08
CA ALA A 3 -2.36 -13.46 -3.05
C ALA A 3 -2.53 -12.97 -1.60
N LEU A 4 -2.34 -11.66 -1.38
CA LEU A 4 -2.59 -11.03 -0.09
C LEU A 4 -4.08 -10.65 0.02
N SER A 5 -4.70 -10.96 1.16
CA SER A 5 -6.08 -10.56 1.47
C SER A 5 -6.14 -9.87 2.83
N SER A 6 -6.75 -8.68 2.88
CA SER A 6 -7.01 -7.94 4.12
C SER A 6 -8.34 -7.20 4.00
N PRO A 7 -9.11 -7.05 5.11
CA PRO A 7 -10.33 -6.23 5.11
C PRO A 7 -10.05 -4.74 4.83
N ASN A 8 -8.81 -4.28 5.02
CA ASN A 8 -8.41 -2.91 4.76
C ASN A 8 -7.83 -2.69 3.36
N LEU A 9 -7.89 -3.70 2.49
CA LEU A 9 -7.38 -3.64 1.12
C LEU A 9 -8.55 -3.47 0.14
N GLY A 10 -8.60 -2.31 -0.51
CA GLY A 10 -9.56 -2.02 -1.58
C GLY A 10 -9.01 -2.42 -2.94
N GLN A 11 -9.15 -1.54 -3.92
CA GLN A 11 -8.63 -1.80 -5.26
C GLN A 11 -7.10 -1.71 -5.35
N VAL A 12 -6.47 -2.74 -5.92
CA VAL A 12 -5.08 -2.69 -6.38
C VAL A 12 -5.07 -2.50 -7.89
N ARG A 13 -4.41 -1.45 -8.38
CA ARG A 13 -4.42 -1.07 -9.80
C ARG A 13 -3.04 -0.62 -10.27
N GLY A 14 -2.75 -0.80 -11.55
CA GLY A 14 -1.48 -0.36 -12.12
C GLY A 14 -1.04 -1.20 -13.31
N ARG A 15 0.10 -0.85 -13.91
CA ARG A 15 0.78 -1.67 -14.92
C ARG A 15 2.29 -1.62 -14.71
N GLY A 16 2.95 -2.76 -14.88
CA GLY A 16 4.39 -2.88 -14.65
C GLY A 16 4.74 -2.53 -13.21
N LEU A 17 5.72 -1.65 -13.02
CA LEU A 17 6.23 -1.23 -11.71
C LEU A 17 5.62 0.10 -11.22
N MET A 18 4.44 0.48 -11.71
CA MET A 18 3.68 1.61 -11.18
C MET A 18 2.31 1.12 -10.71
N ILE A 19 2.16 0.96 -9.39
CA ILE A 19 1.00 0.29 -8.78
C ILE A 19 0.45 1.17 -7.66
N GLY A 20 -0.86 1.40 -7.67
CA GLY A 20 -1.61 2.00 -6.57
C GLY A 20 -2.34 0.94 -5.76
N VAL A 21 -2.28 1.07 -4.44
CA VAL A 21 -2.93 0.24 -3.44
C VAL A 21 -3.88 1.13 -2.66
N GLU A 22 -5.17 0.92 -2.86
CA GLU A 22 -6.23 1.63 -2.15
C GLU A 22 -6.52 0.96 -0.81
N LEU A 23 -6.62 1.77 0.23
CA LEU A 23 -6.93 1.32 1.58
C LEU A 23 -8.36 1.73 1.93
N ILE A 24 -9.10 0.79 2.51
CA ILE A 24 -10.50 0.95 2.89
C ILE A 24 -10.72 0.62 4.36
N ALA A 25 -11.79 1.15 4.93
CA ALA A 25 -12.35 0.71 6.20
C ALA A 25 -13.23 -0.53 6.00
N GLN A 26 -13.70 -1.13 7.10
CA GLN A 26 -14.49 -2.37 7.06
C GLN A 26 -15.86 -2.23 6.37
N ASP A 27 -16.39 -1.01 6.31
CA ASP A 27 -17.62 -0.66 5.60
C ASP A 27 -17.40 -0.41 4.10
N GLY A 28 -16.14 -0.47 3.64
CA GLY A 28 -15.75 -0.25 2.24
C GLY A 28 -15.45 1.20 1.88
N GLU A 29 -15.62 2.14 2.82
CA GLU A 29 -15.26 3.54 2.60
C GLU A 29 -13.73 3.73 2.60
N LEU A 30 -13.27 4.83 2.01
CA LEU A 30 -11.84 5.14 1.97
C LEU A 30 -11.26 5.34 3.37
N LEU A 31 -10.13 4.69 3.63
CA LEU A 31 -9.49 4.74 4.95
C LEU A 31 -9.02 6.15 5.30
N GLY A 32 -9.17 6.56 6.55
CA GLY A 32 -8.72 7.87 7.02
C GLY A 32 -7.21 8.11 6.82
N VAL A 33 -6.83 9.39 6.80
CA VAL A 33 -5.42 9.81 6.60
C VAL A 33 -4.53 9.33 7.75
N ALA A 34 -5.03 9.34 8.99
CA ALA A 34 -4.23 8.93 10.15
C ALA A 34 -3.91 7.43 10.11
N GLU A 35 -4.89 6.61 9.79
CA GLU A 35 -4.79 5.17 9.67
C GLU A 35 -3.93 4.78 8.45
N THR A 36 -4.12 5.46 7.32
CA THR A 36 -3.25 5.29 6.15
C THR A 36 -1.79 5.61 6.46
N ASN A 37 -1.56 6.68 7.23
CA ASN A 37 -0.22 7.07 7.67
C ASN A 37 0.38 6.06 8.66
N ALA A 38 -0.43 5.40 9.49
CA ALA A 38 0.03 4.33 10.37
C ALA A 38 0.51 3.11 9.56
N ILE A 39 -0.24 2.70 8.53
CA ILE A 39 0.18 1.61 7.62
C ILE A 39 1.48 2.00 6.90
N LYS A 40 1.56 3.21 6.37
CA LYS A 40 2.78 3.73 5.72
C LYS A 40 3.98 3.80 6.67
N ALA A 41 3.75 4.17 7.94
CA ALA A 41 4.79 4.18 8.96
C ALA A 41 5.29 2.76 9.26
N SER A 42 4.39 1.78 9.40
CA SER A 42 4.75 0.37 9.55
C SER A 42 5.59 -0.14 8.38
N LEU A 43 5.21 0.18 7.13
CA LEU A 43 6.02 -0.17 5.95
C LEU A 43 7.43 0.44 6.02
N LYS A 44 7.53 1.71 6.44
CA LYS A 44 8.81 2.41 6.61
C LYS A 44 9.68 1.76 7.69
N GLU A 45 9.11 1.38 8.82
CA GLU A 45 9.82 0.68 9.92
C GLU A 45 10.39 -0.67 9.46
N GLN A 46 9.70 -1.33 8.53
CA GLN A 46 10.15 -2.56 7.87
C GLN A 46 11.16 -2.32 6.73
N GLY A 47 11.56 -1.07 6.47
CA GLY A 47 12.52 -0.70 5.43
C GLY A 47 11.93 -0.58 4.03
N VAL A 48 10.60 -0.55 3.89
CA VAL A 48 9.90 -0.39 2.60
C VAL A 48 9.33 1.02 2.49
N LEU A 49 9.87 1.81 1.56
CA LEU A 49 9.40 3.17 1.31
C LEU A 49 8.36 3.18 0.19
N VAL A 50 7.21 3.78 0.47
CA VAL A 50 6.10 3.92 -0.48
C VAL A 50 5.66 5.37 -0.60
N GLY A 51 5.17 5.72 -1.78
CA GLY A 51 4.49 6.99 -2.00
C GLY A 51 3.07 6.98 -1.45
N GLN A 52 2.50 8.16 -1.24
CA GLN A 52 1.11 8.35 -0.89
C GLN A 52 0.52 9.40 -1.82
N MET A 53 -0.64 9.11 -2.39
CA MET A 53 -1.32 10.04 -3.26
C MET A 53 -2.00 11.12 -2.42
N SER A 54 -1.43 12.33 -2.42
CA SER A 54 -1.94 13.48 -1.68
C SER A 54 -2.48 14.56 -2.63
N HIS A 55 -3.43 15.35 -2.14
CA HIS A 55 -3.99 16.52 -2.87
C HIS A 55 -4.59 16.24 -4.26
N VAL A 56 -4.94 14.99 -4.59
CA VAL A 56 -5.48 14.63 -5.91
C VAL A 56 -7.01 14.55 -5.93
N LEU A 57 -7.66 14.31 -4.78
CA LEU A 57 -9.11 14.11 -4.66
C LEU A 57 -9.67 14.89 -3.47
N GLN A 58 -10.97 15.23 -3.49
CA GLN A 58 -11.71 15.69 -2.31
C GLN A 58 -12.02 14.53 -1.34
N ALA A 59 -11.12 13.55 -1.27
CA ALA A 59 -11.26 12.30 -0.54
C ALA A 59 -10.05 12.11 0.38
N PRO A 60 -10.13 11.22 1.40
CA PRO A 60 -8.99 10.90 2.24
C PRO A 60 -7.80 10.38 1.42
N GLU A 61 -6.58 10.64 1.90
CA GLU A 61 -5.32 10.25 1.25
C GLU A 61 -5.01 8.76 1.45
N SER A 62 -5.91 7.89 0.99
CA SER A 62 -5.95 6.45 1.29
C SER A 62 -5.22 5.57 0.29
N ILE A 63 -4.51 6.16 -0.67
CA ILE A 63 -3.83 5.42 -1.74
C ILE A 63 -2.33 5.49 -1.51
N LEU A 64 -1.73 4.33 -1.27
CA LEU A 64 -0.28 4.15 -1.28
C LEU A 64 0.15 3.70 -2.68
N PHE A 65 1.27 4.20 -3.19
CA PHE A 65 1.77 3.80 -4.50
C PHE A 65 3.21 3.29 -4.47
N LEU A 66 3.44 2.26 -5.29
CA LEU A 66 4.72 1.64 -5.56
C LEU A 66 5.23 2.15 -6.91
N SER A 67 6.45 2.70 -6.88
CA SER A 67 7.21 3.07 -8.08
C SER A 67 8.70 2.74 -7.85
N PRO A 68 9.04 1.46 -7.63
CA PRO A 68 10.42 1.06 -7.36
C PRO A 68 11.32 1.27 -8.59
N PRO A 69 12.66 1.25 -8.41
CA PRO A 69 13.60 1.22 -9.52
C PRO A 69 13.32 0.06 -10.50
N LEU A 70 13.58 0.28 -11.79
CA LEU A 70 13.30 -0.73 -12.83
C LEU A 70 14.21 -1.98 -12.79
N VAL A 71 15.19 -1.97 -11.88
CA VAL A 71 16.09 -3.11 -11.62
C VAL A 71 15.60 -4.00 -10.48
N LEU A 72 14.39 -3.78 -9.97
CA LEU A 72 13.77 -4.57 -8.90
C LEU A 72 13.80 -6.06 -9.22
N THR A 73 14.31 -6.85 -8.29
CA THR A 73 14.30 -8.32 -8.38
C THR A 73 13.00 -8.90 -7.81
N GLU A 74 12.68 -10.15 -8.19
CA GLU A 74 11.51 -10.85 -7.63
C GLU A 74 11.60 -11.02 -6.10
N ALA A 75 12.80 -11.22 -5.55
CA ALA A 75 13.01 -11.35 -4.12
C ALA A 75 12.73 -10.02 -3.38
N GLU A 76 13.12 -8.88 -3.96
CA GLU A 76 12.79 -7.57 -3.42
C GLU A 76 11.29 -7.26 -3.56
N ALA A 77 10.67 -7.66 -4.68
CA ALA A 77 9.23 -7.56 -4.86
C ALA A 77 8.47 -8.35 -3.78
N GLN A 78 8.92 -9.58 -3.48
CA GLN A 78 8.34 -10.39 -2.40
C GLN A 78 8.52 -9.72 -1.05
N ARG A 79 9.67 -9.11 -0.75
CA ARG A 79 9.88 -8.34 0.48
C ARG A 79 8.90 -7.18 0.63
N ILE A 80 8.56 -6.50 -0.47
CA ILE A 80 7.53 -5.45 -0.47
C ILE A 80 6.17 -6.05 -0.10
N VAL A 81 5.78 -7.15 -0.75
CA VAL A 81 4.50 -7.83 -0.47
C VAL A 81 4.41 -8.30 0.99
N ASP A 82 5.49 -8.88 1.52
CA ASP A 82 5.56 -9.34 2.90
C ASP A 82 5.40 -8.17 3.89
N ALA A 83 5.99 -7.00 3.59
CA ALA A 83 5.83 -5.82 4.41
C ALA A 83 4.40 -5.30 4.44
N PHE A 84 3.69 -5.35 3.30
CA PHE A 84 2.26 -5.06 3.24
C PHE A 84 1.43 -6.06 4.05
N ALA A 85 1.80 -7.35 4.02
CA ALA A 85 1.11 -8.36 4.81
C ALA A 85 1.17 -8.08 6.31
N VAL A 86 2.34 -7.66 6.81
CA VAL A 86 2.52 -7.25 8.21
C VAL A 86 1.75 -5.96 8.50
N ALA A 87 1.88 -4.94 7.65
CA ALA A 87 1.26 -3.64 7.89
C ALA A 87 -0.28 -3.66 7.86
N LEU A 88 -0.87 -4.62 7.14
CA LEU A 88 -2.32 -4.80 7.01
C LEU A 88 -2.94 -5.83 7.98
N ALA A 89 -2.12 -6.44 8.84
CA ALA A 89 -2.57 -7.39 9.86
C ALA A 89 -2.74 -6.74 11.25
N ALA A 90 -2.28 -5.50 11.42
CA ALA A 90 -2.41 -4.70 12.63
C ALA A 90 -3.71 -3.87 12.62
#